data_AF-A0A182M8R5-F1
#
_entry.id   AF-A0A182M8R5-F1
#
_cell.length_a   1.000
_cell.length_b   1.000
_cell.length_c   1.000
_cell.angle_alpha   90.00
_cell.angle_beta   90.00
_cell.angle_gamma   90.00
#
_symmetry.space_group_name_H-M   'P 1'
#
loop_
_entity.id
_entity.type
_entity.pdbx_description
1 polymer ?
#
loop_
_entity_poly.entity_id
_entity_poly.type
_entity_poly.pdbx_seq_one_letter_code
_entity_poly.pdbx_strand_id
1 'polypeptide(L)'
;MEQFFTVHHELGHVQYFLQYQHLPSMYRSGANPGFHEAVGDVLSLSVSTPKHLKKIGLLKDYAPDEESKLNQFYRSALDKLVFLPFAYTLDKYRWGIFRGDIKPEEYNCKFWEMRSMYSGIEPPVVRSEADLDAPAKYHVSADVEYLRYFVSFIIQFQFHRAACEKAGEYVKGNPEKTLNDCDIYQSVEAGNAIKAMLELGSSKPWPEAMEVLTGVRRMSAEALIEYFQPFYDWLVNENKRIGAYVGWEASDSKYGREFCVMNVTNFRFFKFSNYFQNVFQNKR
;
A
#
# COMPACT_ATOMS: atom_id res chain seq x y z
N MET A 1 -12.57 -3.12 14.64
CA MET A 1 -12.21 -1.97 13.77
C MET A 1 -11.76 -2.44 12.40
N GLU A 2 -10.91 -3.46 12.26
CA GLU A 2 -10.48 -3.97 10.94
C GLU A 2 -11.66 -4.29 9.99
N GLN A 3 -12.62 -5.10 10.44
CA GLN A 3 -13.83 -5.42 9.66
C GLN A 3 -14.63 -4.18 9.25
N PHE A 4 -14.59 -3.10 10.05
CA PHE A 4 -15.27 -1.85 9.71
C PHE A 4 -14.61 -1.16 8.51
N PHE A 5 -13.28 -1.24 8.38
CA PHE A 5 -12.56 -0.76 7.19
C PHE A 5 -12.77 -1.70 6.01
N THR A 6 -12.81 -3.02 6.23
CA THR A 6 -13.15 -3.99 5.17
C THR A 6 -14.51 -3.70 4.54
N VAL A 7 -15.52 -3.35 5.34
CA VAL A 7 -16.83 -2.95 4.81
C VAL A 7 -16.72 -1.73 3.87
N HIS A 8 -15.92 -0.72 4.21
CA HIS A 8 -15.70 0.44 3.34
C HIS A 8 -14.92 0.07 2.07
N HIS A 9 -13.95 -0.84 2.18
CA HIS A 9 -13.22 -1.38 1.04
C HIS A 9 -14.19 -2.03 0.03
N GLU A 10 -15.00 -2.99 0.49
CA GLU A 10 -15.96 -3.71 -0.36
C GLU A 10 -17.07 -2.79 -0.90
N LEU A 11 -17.57 -1.85 -0.10
CA LEU A 11 -18.53 -0.84 -0.59
C LEU A 11 -17.91 0.07 -1.64
N GLY A 12 -16.60 0.31 -1.62
CA GLY A 12 -15.89 1.00 -2.69
C GLY A 12 -16.00 0.27 -4.03
N HIS A 13 -15.88 -1.06 -4.02
CA HIS A 13 -16.11 -1.88 -5.22
C HIS A 13 -17.56 -1.77 -5.70
N VAL A 14 -18.53 -1.91 -4.79
CA VAL A 14 -19.96 -1.78 -5.12
C VAL A 14 -20.25 -0.40 -5.73
N GLN A 15 -19.72 0.66 -5.12
CA GLN A 15 -19.91 2.01 -5.63
C GLN A 15 -19.30 2.17 -7.03
N TYR A 16 -18.13 1.58 -7.28
CA TYR A 16 -17.52 1.61 -8.61
C TYR A 16 -18.39 0.87 -9.64
N PHE A 17 -18.90 -0.32 -9.31
CA PHE A 17 -19.84 -1.06 -10.16
C PHE A 17 -21.05 -0.20 -10.55
N LEU A 18 -21.62 0.51 -9.58
CA LEU A 18 -22.79 1.38 -9.81
C LEU A 18 -22.48 2.58 -10.70
N GLN A 19 -21.27 3.15 -10.64
CA GLN A 19 -20.92 4.31 -11.46
C GLN A 19 -20.76 3.96 -12.95
N TYR A 20 -20.10 2.85 -13.29
CA TYR A 20 -19.88 2.48 -14.69
C TYR A 20 -20.93 1.52 -15.27
N GLN A 21 -21.98 1.16 -14.53
CA GLN A 21 -23.00 0.21 -15.02
C GLN A 21 -23.70 0.67 -16.31
N HIS A 22 -23.68 1.96 -16.63
CA HIS A 22 -24.28 2.48 -17.85
C HIS A 22 -23.41 2.26 -19.10
N LEU A 23 -22.13 1.89 -18.94
CA LEU A 23 -21.22 1.63 -20.05
C LEU A 23 -21.49 0.28 -20.74
N PRO A 24 -21.04 0.10 -21.99
CA PRO A 24 -21.01 -1.22 -22.65
C PRO A 24 -20.26 -2.25 -21.81
N SER A 25 -20.65 -3.52 -21.89
CA SER A 25 -20.10 -4.60 -21.05
C SER A 25 -18.57 -4.68 -21.06
N MET A 26 -17.92 -4.34 -22.17
CA MET A 26 -16.45 -4.38 -22.30
C MET A 26 -15.74 -3.27 -21.51
N TYR A 27 -16.46 -2.21 -21.11
CA TYR A 27 -15.92 -1.09 -20.33
C TYR A 27 -16.35 -1.11 -18.85
N ARG A 28 -17.11 -2.12 -18.42
CA ARG A 28 -17.57 -2.28 -17.04
C ARG A 28 -16.49 -2.93 -16.16
N SER A 29 -15.36 -2.26 -16.05
CA SER A 29 -14.26 -2.62 -15.16
C SER A 29 -13.51 -1.35 -14.75
N GLY A 30 -12.64 -1.43 -13.74
CA GLY A 30 -11.80 -0.29 -13.36
C GLY A 30 -10.81 0.09 -14.46
N ALA A 31 -10.35 1.34 -14.48
CA ALA A 31 -9.41 1.83 -15.49
C ALA A 31 -8.11 1.00 -15.55
N ASN A 32 -7.68 0.47 -14.40
CA ASN A 32 -6.80 -0.69 -14.26
C ASN A 32 -7.15 -1.43 -12.94
N PRO A 33 -6.61 -2.63 -12.66
CA PRO A 33 -6.93 -3.39 -11.45
C PRO A 33 -6.68 -2.62 -10.14
N GLY A 34 -5.62 -1.81 -10.06
CA GLY A 34 -5.29 -1.03 -8.88
C GLY A 34 -6.29 0.09 -8.57
N PHE A 35 -6.99 0.63 -9.57
CA PHE A 35 -8.06 1.61 -9.33
C PHE A 35 -9.22 0.98 -8.56
N HIS A 36 -9.57 -0.27 -8.88
CA HIS A 36 -10.68 -0.95 -8.24
C HIS A 36 -10.45 -1.13 -6.73
N GLU A 37 -9.22 -1.53 -6.38
CA GLU A 37 -8.74 -1.71 -5.00
C GLU A 37 -8.53 -0.38 -4.26
N ALA A 38 -8.22 0.72 -4.96
CA ALA A 38 -7.91 2.00 -4.33
C ALA A 38 -9.16 2.76 -3.85
N VAL A 39 -10.30 2.63 -4.53
CA VAL A 39 -11.50 3.46 -4.25
C VAL A 39 -12.02 3.24 -2.84
N GLY A 40 -12.20 1.98 -2.41
CA GLY A 40 -12.66 1.68 -1.06
C GLY A 40 -11.61 2.03 0.02
N ASP A 41 -10.33 1.95 -0.33
CA ASP A 41 -9.24 2.31 0.56
C ASP A 41 -9.11 3.83 0.79
N VAL A 42 -9.42 4.66 -0.21
CA VAL A 42 -9.51 6.12 -0.05
C VAL A 42 -10.55 6.49 0.99
N LEU A 43 -11.72 5.84 0.95
CA LEU A 43 -12.76 6.07 1.96
C LEU A 43 -12.29 5.59 3.34
N SER A 44 -11.64 4.43 3.40
CA SER A 44 -11.07 3.89 4.64
C SER A 44 -10.03 4.82 5.28
N LEU A 45 -9.22 5.53 4.50
CA LEU A 45 -8.28 6.54 5.01
C LEU A 45 -9.03 7.66 5.75
N SER A 46 -10.09 8.21 5.15
CA SER A 46 -10.96 9.22 5.78
C SER A 46 -11.62 8.70 7.07
N VAL A 47 -12.18 7.49 7.02
CA VAL A 47 -12.92 6.89 8.13
C VAL A 47 -12.01 6.50 9.30
N SER A 48 -10.73 6.20 9.03
CA SER A 48 -9.75 5.86 10.04
C SER A 48 -9.31 7.04 10.92
N THR A 49 -9.63 8.28 10.52
CA THR A 49 -9.18 9.47 11.24
C THR A 49 -9.88 9.61 12.60
N PRO A 50 -9.18 10.08 13.65
CA PRO A 50 -9.82 10.46 14.90
C PRO A 50 -10.94 11.48 14.70
N LYS A 51 -10.78 12.41 13.73
CA LYS A 51 -11.81 13.38 13.32
C LYS A 51 -13.11 12.68 12.93
N HIS A 52 -13.06 11.69 12.03
CA HIS A 52 -14.23 10.95 11.61
C HIS A 52 -14.82 10.08 12.73
N LEU A 53 -13.97 9.31 13.43
CA LEU A 53 -14.41 8.41 14.51
C LEU A 53 -15.12 9.15 15.65
N LYS A 54 -14.72 10.40 15.94
CA LYS A 54 -15.43 11.30 16.86
C LYS A 54 -16.80 11.69 16.32
N LYS A 55 -16.89 12.12 15.05
CA LYS A 55 -18.16 12.52 14.43
C LYS A 55 -19.21 11.42 14.49
N ILE A 56 -18.82 10.16 14.30
CA ILE A 56 -19.72 8.99 14.36
C ILE A 56 -19.86 8.38 15.76
N GLY A 57 -19.26 8.97 16.80
CA GLY A 57 -19.43 8.57 18.19
C GLY A 57 -18.67 7.30 18.62
N LEU A 58 -17.75 6.79 17.79
CA LEU A 58 -16.93 5.61 18.10
C LEU A 58 -15.65 5.95 18.88
N LEU A 59 -15.22 7.21 18.87
CA LEU A 59 -14.09 7.70 19.65
C LEU A 59 -14.57 8.77 20.65
N LYS A 60 -14.50 8.43 21.95
CA LYS A 60 -14.88 9.31 23.07
C LYS A 60 -13.63 9.75 23.84
N ASP A 61 -13.71 10.90 24.51
CA ASP A 61 -12.67 11.40 25.42
C ASP A 61 -11.26 11.49 24.83
N TYR A 62 -11.15 11.67 23.52
CA TYR A 62 -9.87 11.81 22.82
C TYR A 62 -9.42 13.27 22.78
N ALA A 63 -8.29 13.58 23.40
CA ALA A 63 -7.58 14.85 23.25
C ALA A 63 -6.41 14.64 22.28
N PRO A 64 -6.38 15.31 21.12
CA PRO A 64 -5.25 15.20 20.20
C PRO A 64 -4.01 15.85 20.82
N ASP A 65 -2.94 15.08 20.89
CA ASP A 65 -1.60 15.50 21.28
C ASP A 65 -0.57 14.88 20.31
N GLU A 66 0.71 15.23 20.46
CA GLU A 66 1.75 14.75 19.55
C GLU A 66 1.98 13.22 19.65
N GLU A 67 1.83 12.64 20.85
CA GLU A 67 1.99 11.19 21.04
C GLU A 67 0.85 10.39 20.39
N SER A 68 -0.39 10.87 20.50
CA SER A 68 -1.54 10.22 19.87
C SER A 68 -1.54 10.36 18.35
N LYS A 69 -1.09 11.50 17.80
CA LYS A 69 -0.83 11.65 16.36
C LYS A 69 0.23 10.65 15.90
N LEU A 70 1.32 10.52 16.65
CA LEU A 70 2.37 9.55 16.36
C LEU A 70 1.83 8.12 16.37
N ASN A 71 1.03 7.75 17.38
CA ASN A 71 0.39 6.43 17.46
C ASN A 71 -0.54 6.17 16.25
N GLN A 72 -1.25 7.19 15.78
CA GLN A 72 -2.07 7.09 14.56
C GLN A 72 -1.21 6.81 13.32
N PHE A 73 -0.09 7.51 13.16
CA PHE A 73 0.84 7.26 12.06
C PHE A 73 1.45 5.87 12.14
N TYR A 74 1.92 5.46 13.33
CA TYR A 74 2.53 4.15 13.55
C TYR A 74 1.57 3.03 13.17
N ARG A 75 0.31 3.11 13.65
CA ARG A 75 -0.73 2.16 13.27
C ARG A 75 -0.98 2.14 11.77
N SER A 76 -1.10 3.31 11.13
CA SER A 76 -1.29 3.41 9.69
C SER A 76 -0.11 2.83 8.91
N ALA A 77 1.12 2.99 9.41
CA ALA A 77 2.33 2.46 8.79
C ALA A 77 2.38 0.93 8.84
N LEU A 78 1.96 0.32 9.96
CA LEU A 78 1.85 -1.13 10.12
C LEU A 78 0.82 -1.76 9.19
N ASP A 79 -0.17 -1.00 8.71
CA ASP A 79 -1.15 -1.50 7.75
C ASP A 79 -0.73 -1.19 6.30
N LYS A 80 -0.23 0.03 6.04
CA LYS A 80 -0.04 0.54 4.67
C LYS A 80 1.41 0.47 4.18
N LEU A 81 2.40 0.82 4.99
CA LEU A 81 3.81 0.85 4.55
C LEU A 81 4.42 -0.55 4.48
N VAL A 82 4.24 -1.37 5.52
CA VAL A 82 4.82 -2.72 5.58
C VAL A 82 4.21 -3.67 4.54
N PHE A 83 3.01 -3.36 4.05
CA PHE A 83 2.31 -4.16 3.05
C PHE A 83 2.90 -4.02 1.64
N LEU A 84 3.48 -2.86 1.29
CA LEU A 84 4.07 -2.61 -0.04
C LEU A 84 5.13 -3.64 -0.44
N PRO A 85 6.17 -3.93 0.38
CA PRO A 85 7.13 -4.99 0.04
C PRO A 85 6.49 -6.38 -0.01
N PHE A 86 5.50 -6.66 0.84
CA PHE A 86 4.73 -7.91 0.77
C PHE A 86 4.07 -8.08 -0.60
N ALA A 87 3.28 -7.08 -1.02
CA ALA A 87 2.56 -7.11 -2.28
C ALA A 87 3.50 -7.19 -3.49
N TYR A 88 4.61 -6.45 -3.45
CA TYR A 88 5.61 -6.48 -4.52
C TYR A 88 6.22 -7.87 -4.72
N THR A 89 6.59 -8.55 -3.63
CA THR A 89 7.26 -9.85 -3.74
C THR A 89 6.38 -10.97 -4.29
N LEU A 90 5.06 -10.95 -4.05
CA LEU A 90 4.18 -12.01 -4.53
C LEU A 90 4.15 -12.08 -6.06
N ASP A 91 4.00 -10.94 -6.74
CA ASP A 91 3.99 -10.93 -8.19
C ASP A 91 5.39 -10.98 -8.78
N LYS A 92 6.40 -10.44 -8.10
CA LYS A 92 7.80 -10.67 -8.49
C LYS A 92 8.13 -12.17 -8.52
N TYR A 93 7.68 -12.92 -7.50
CA TYR A 93 7.83 -14.36 -7.41
C TYR A 93 7.08 -15.09 -8.54
N ARG A 94 5.78 -14.79 -8.70
CA ARG A 94 4.97 -15.42 -9.77
C ARG A 94 5.50 -15.12 -11.16
N TRP A 95 5.93 -13.89 -11.44
CA TRP A 95 6.55 -13.55 -12.72
C TRP A 95 7.86 -14.30 -12.95
N GLY A 96 8.66 -14.50 -11.91
CA GLY A 96 9.88 -15.32 -12.00
C GLY A 96 9.56 -16.76 -12.40
N ILE A 97 8.50 -17.35 -11.83
CA ILE A 97 8.02 -18.67 -12.25
C ILE A 97 7.51 -18.64 -13.69
N PHE A 98 6.61 -17.72 -14.03
CA PHE A 98 5.97 -17.67 -15.35
C PHE A 98 6.95 -17.39 -16.50
N ARG A 99 8.04 -16.68 -16.23
CA ARG A 99 9.12 -16.44 -17.20
C ARG A 99 10.13 -17.59 -17.28
N GLY A 100 10.08 -18.53 -16.32
CA GLY A 100 11.04 -19.61 -16.19
C GLY A 100 12.37 -19.19 -15.57
N ASP A 101 12.44 -18.02 -14.94
CA ASP A 101 13.60 -17.54 -14.19
C ASP A 101 13.76 -18.31 -12.86
N ILE A 102 12.65 -18.77 -12.29
CA ILE A 102 12.58 -19.63 -11.10
C ILE A 102 12.17 -21.03 -11.56
N LYS A 103 13.03 -22.03 -11.30
CA LYS A 103 12.75 -23.43 -11.66
C LYS A 103 11.97 -24.15 -10.55
N PRO A 104 11.21 -25.23 -10.85
CA PRO A 104 10.43 -25.97 -9.86
C PRO A 104 11.23 -26.43 -8.65
N GLU A 105 12.52 -26.72 -8.83
CA GLU A 105 13.43 -27.18 -7.78
C GLU A 105 13.85 -26.06 -6.81
N GLU A 106 13.46 -24.81 -7.06
CA GLU A 106 13.81 -23.63 -6.25
C GLU A 106 12.56 -22.82 -5.83
N TYR A 107 11.36 -23.38 -6.00
CA TYR A 107 10.11 -22.65 -5.78
C TYR A 107 9.96 -22.12 -4.36
N ASN A 108 10.27 -22.92 -3.35
CA ASN A 108 10.02 -22.52 -1.97
C ASN A 108 11.13 -21.61 -1.43
N CYS A 109 12.38 -21.91 -1.77
CA CYS A 109 13.52 -21.12 -1.34
C CYS A 109 13.54 -19.74 -2.02
N LYS A 110 13.20 -19.63 -3.32
CA LYS A 110 13.06 -18.31 -3.96
C LYS A 110 11.91 -17.50 -3.38
N PHE A 111 10.83 -18.14 -2.96
CA PHE A 111 9.75 -17.46 -2.25
C PHE A 111 10.28 -16.79 -0.98
N TRP A 112 10.90 -17.56 -0.06
CA TRP A 112 11.40 -17.03 1.20
C TRP A 112 12.62 -16.12 1.06
N GLU A 113 13.49 -16.33 0.07
CA GLU A 113 14.57 -15.39 -0.28
C GLU A 113 13.98 -14.01 -0.61
N MET A 114 12.93 -13.93 -1.43
CA MET A 114 12.26 -12.66 -1.73
C MET A 114 11.58 -12.07 -0.49
N ARG A 115 10.92 -12.88 0.34
CA ARG A 115 10.30 -12.40 1.59
C ARG A 115 11.34 -11.78 2.53
N SER A 116 12.49 -12.43 2.70
CA SER A 116 13.60 -11.91 3.51
C SER A 116 14.20 -10.65 2.88
N MET A 117 14.53 -10.68 1.60
CA MET A 117 15.21 -9.57 0.91
C MET A 117 14.41 -8.25 0.95
N TYR A 118 13.10 -8.33 0.73
CA TYR A 118 12.25 -7.14 0.59
C TYR A 118 11.48 -6.78 1.86
N SER A 119 11.13 -7.76 2.71
CA SER A 119 10.34 -7.52 3.93
C SER A 119 11.09 -7.78 5.23
N GLY A 120 12.28 -8.39 5.21
CA GLY A 120 13.04 -8.67 6.42
C GLY A 120 12.37 -9.66 7.38
N ILE A 121 11.57 -10.59 6.83
CA ILE A 121 10.90 -11.65 7.60
C ILE A 121 11.40 -13.03 7.18
N GLU A 122 11.23 -13.99 8.07
CA GLU A 122 11.61 -15.38 7.85
C GLU A 122 10.60 -16.36 8.48
N PRO A 123 10.60 -17.63 8.04
CA PRO A 123 9.83 -18.68 8.68
C PRO A 123 10.25 -18.91 10.13
N PRO A 124 9.32 -19.29 11.04
CA PRO A 124 9.66 -19.62 12.43
C PRO A 124 10.35 -20.98 12.59
N VAL A 125 10.37 -21.81 11.53
CA VAL A 125 11.01 -23.13 11.49
C VAL A 125 11.69 -23.31 10.13
N VAL A 126 12.69 -24.19 10.07
CA VAL A 126 13.37 -24.52 8.82
C VAL A 126 12.37 -25.04 7.77
N ARG A 127 12.47 -24.51 6.55
CA ARG A 127 11.71 -24.93 5.37
C ARG A 127 12.66 -25.50 4.31
N SER A 128 12.11 -26.29 3.39
CA SER A 128 12.85 -26.90 2.28
C SER A 128 12.02 -26.89 0.99
N GLU A 129 12.56 -27.42 -0.09
CA GLU A 129 11.80 -27.66 -1.34
C GLU A 129 10.87 -28.88 -1.25
N ALA A 130 10.89 -29.63 -0.14
CA ALA A 130 9.82 -30.56 0.18
C ALA A 130 8.54 -29.85 0.67
N ASP A 131 8.64 -28.55 0.98
CA ASP A 131 7.54 -27.67 1.31
C ASP A 131 7.16 -26.78 0.10
N LEU A 132 5.95 -26.23 0.09
CA LEU A 132 5.52 -25.24 -0.90
C LEU A 132 4.60 -24.19 -0.24
N ASP A 133 5.18 -23.09 0.20
CA ASP A 133 4.52 -22.14 1.11
C ASP A 133 3.75 -21.03 0.39
N ALA A 134 4.12 -20.69 -0.86
CA ALA A 134 3.44 -19.61 -1.59
C ALA A 134 1.91 -19.79 -1.73
N PRO A 135 1.37 -21.00 -2.01
CA PRO A 135 -0.09 -21.24 -2.08
C PRO A 135 -0.82 -21.06 -0.73
N ALA A 136 -0.12 -20.98 0.40
CA ALA A 136 -0.75 -20.67 1.68
C ALA A 136 -1.38 -19.25 1.70
N LYS A 137 -0.99 -18.38 0.76
CA LYS A 137 -1.69 -17.11 0.50
C LYS A 137 -2.82 -17.34 -0.50
N TYR A 138 -4.05 -17.02 -0.09
CA TYR A 138 -5.28 -17.15 -0.89
C TYR A 138 -5.12 -16.77 -2.37
N HIS A 139 -4.61 -15.56 -2.65
CA HIS A 139 -4.48 -15.04 -4.02
C HIS A 139 -3.54 -15.83 -4.92
N VAL A 140 -2.58 -16.55 -4.33
CA VAL A 140 -1.71 -17.47 -5.09
C VAL A 140 -2.51 -18.72 -5.47
N SER A 141 -3.23 -19.32 -4.52
CA SER A 141 -4.07 -20.50 -4.76
C SER A 141 -5.30 -20.22 -5.64
N ALA A 142 -5.85 -19.02 -5.57
CA ALA A 142 -7.05 -18.60 -6.29
C ALA A 142 -6.75 -17.94 -7.65
N ASP A 143 -5.48 -17.94 -8.08
CA ASP A 143 -5.02 -17.30 -9.33
C ASP A 143 -5.47 -15.83 -9.48
N VAL A 144 -5.37 -15.07 -8.38
CA VAL A 144 -5.70 -13.64 -8.37
C VAL A 144 -4.40 -12.85 -8.43
N GLU A 145 -4.21 -12.06 -9.49
CA GLU A 145 -3.08 -11.12 -9.62
C GLU A 145 -2.97 -10.21 -8.38
N TYR A 146 -1.75 -9.89 -7.92
CA TYR A 146 -1.53 -9.23 -6.62
C TYR A 146 -0.94 -7.82 -6.77
N LEU A 147 -0.34 -7.49 -7.91
CA LEU A 147 0.19 -6.16 -8.18
C LEU A 147 -0.92 -5.08 -8.15
N ARG A 148 -2.20 -5.44 -8.36
CA ARG A 148 -3.35 -4.56 -8.06
C ARG A 148 -3.27 -3.91 -6.68
N TYR A 149 -2.87 -4.66 -5.65
CA TYR A 149 -2.77 -4.13 -4.28
C TYR A 149 -1.55 -3.22 -4.13
N PHE A 150 -0.42 -3.55 -4.76
CA PHE A 150 0.76 -2.68 -4.76
C PHE A 150 0.45 -1.32 -5.41
N VAL A 151 -0.19 -1.34 -6.58
CA VAL A 151 -0.63 -0.13 -7.29
C VAL A 151 -1.63 0.64 -6.44
N SER A 152 -2.63 -0.03 -5.86
CA SER A 152 -3.64 0.58 -4.99
C SER A 152 -3.01 1.31 -3.81
N PHE A 153 -2.05 0.69 -3.12
CA PHE A 153 -1.41 1.28 -1.94
C PHE A 153 -0.52 2.49 -2.26
N ILE A 154 -0.26 2.76 -3.54
CA ILE A 154 0.38 3.99 -4.01
C ILE A 154 -0.69 5.01 -4.42
N ILE A 155 -1.58 4.65 -5.36
CA ILE A 155 -2.51 5.60 -5.95
C ILE A 155 -3.63 6.02 -4.99
N GLN A 156 -3.96 5.20 -3.97
CA GLN A 156 -4.94 5.58 -2.96
C GLN A 156 -4.53 6.86 -2.23
N PHE A 157 -3.23 7.10 -2.03
CA PHE A 157 -2.75 8.35 -1.42
C PHE A 157 -2.80 9.53 -2.41
N GLN A 158 -2.59 9.29 -3.71
CA GLN A 158 -2.80 10.33 -4.73
C GLN A 158 -4.27 10.75 -4.82
N PHE A 159 -5.18 9.77 -4.78
CA PHE A 159 -6.62 9.99 -4.79
C PHE A 159 -7.08 10.67 -3.49
N HIS A 160 -6.59 10.21 -2.34
CA HIS A 160 -6.88 10.81 -1.03
C HIS A 160 -6.44 12.26 -1.00
N ARG A 161 -5.19 12.57 -1.39
CA ARG A 161 -4.71 13.96 -1.47
C ARG A 161 -5.61 14.82 -2.34
N ALA A 162 -5.92 14.39 -3.56
CA ALA A 162 -6.79 15.15 -4.46
C ALA A 162 -8.22 15.33 -3.91
N ALA A 163 -8.78 14.31 -3.26
CA ALA A 163 -10.10 14.39 -2.62
C ALA A 163 -10.09 15.35 -1.42
N CYS A 164 -9.03 15.33 -0.61
CA CYS A 164 -8.84 16.22 0.53
C CYS A 164 -8.67 17.68 0.11
N GLU A 165 -7.94 17.96 -0.99
CA GLU A 165 -7.84 19.30 -1.57
C GLU A 165 -9.22 19.83 -1.97
N LYS A 166 -9.99 19.01 -2.69
CA LYS A 166 -11.36 19.33 -3.13
C LYS A 166 -12.37 19.44 -1.98
N ALA A 167 -12.14 18.74 -0.87
CA ALA A 167 -12.92 18.89 0.35
C ALA A 167 -12.51 20.12 1.19
N GLY A 168 -11.43 20.81 0.83
CA GLY A 168 -10.86 21.88 1.63
C GLY A 168 -10.24 21.41 2.95
N GLU A 169 -9.97 20.11 3.11
CA GLU A 169 -9.45 19.46 4.32
C GLU A 169 -7.92 19.34 4.30
N TYR A 170 -7.27 19.54 3.16
CA TYR A 170 -5.82 19.53 3.05
C TYR A 170 -5.28 20.77 2.33
N VAL A 171 -4.21 21.34 2.89
CA VAL A 171 -3.40 22.39 2.27
C VAL A 171 -1.94 22.08 2.56
N LYS A 172 -1.12 21.95 1.52
CA LYS A 172 0.30 21.63 1.66
C LYS A 172 1.02 22.60 2.59
N GLY A 173 1.66 22.07 3.64
CA GLY A 173 2.41 22.85 4.62
C GLY A 173 1.55 23.48 5.74
N ASN A 174 0.23 23.28 5.74
CA ASN A 174 -0.63 23.73 6.83
C ASN A 174 -0.73 22.65 7.92
N PRO A 175 -0.32 22.91 9.17
CA PRO A 175 -0.35 21.94 10.26
C PRO A 175 -1.77 21.56 10.73
N GLU A 176 -2.79 22.35 10.40
CA GLU A 176 -4.20 22.07 10.74
C GLU A 176 -4.93 21.30 9.64
N LYS A 177 -4.38 21.27 8.42
CA LYS A 177 -4.99 20.67 7.23
C LYS A 177 -4.02 19.69 6.57
N THR A 178 -3.74 18.61 7.29
CA THR A 178 -2.80 17.56 6.88
C THR A 178 -3.52 16.37 6.25
N LEU A 179 -2.80 15.56 5.46
CA LEU A 179 -3.39 14.37 4.82
C LEU A 179 -3.86 13.31 5.82
N ASN A 180 -3.20 13.21 6.98
CA ASN A 180 -3.49 12.20 8.01
C ASN A 180 -4.71 12.52 8.87
N ASP A 181 -5.18 13.77 8.88
CA ASP A 181 -6.38 14.18 9.62
C ASP A 181 -7.51 14.63 8.67
N CYS A 182 -7.34 14.44 7.36
CA CYS A 182 -8.37 14.76 6.38
C CYS A 182 -9.57 13.80 6.48
N ASP A 183 -10.77 14.37 6.57
CA ASP A 183 -12.03 13.64 6.52
C ASP A 183 -12.93 14.18 5.40
N ILE A 184 -13.07 13.45 4.29
CA ILE A 184 -13.88 13.86 3.12
C ILE A 184 -15.38 13.59 3.30
N TYR A 185 -15.82 13.13 4.47
CA TYR A 185 -17.24 12.92 4.77
C TYR A 185 -18.06 14.20 4.54
N GLN A 186 -19.21 14.06 3.87
CA GLN A 186 -20.11 15.16 3.46
C GLN A 186 -19.55 16.16 2.43
N SER A 187 -18.38 15.91 1.85
CA SER A 187 -17.87 16.72 0.74
C SER A 187 -18.49 16.31 -0.60
N VAL A 188 -19.49 17.08 -1.04
CA VAL A 188 -20.11 16.90 -2.37
C VAL A 188 -19.10 17.16 -3.49
N GLU A 189 -18.18 18.12 -3.29
CA GLU A 189 -17.16 18.46 -4.29
C GLU A 189 -16.17 17.30 -4.51
N ALA A 190 -15.65 16.72 -3.43
CA ALA A 190 -14.79 15.54 -3.53
C ALA A 190 -15.56 14.34 -4.13
N GLY A 191 -16.81 14.14 -3.71
CA GLY A 191 -17.68 13.10 -4.24
C GLY A 191 -17.91 13.21 -5.75
N ASN A 192 -18.17 14.43 -6.26
CA ASN A 192 -18.36 14.68 -7.69
C ASN A 192 -17.08 14.38 -8.49
N ALA A 193 -15.91 14.73 -7.97
CA ALA A 193 -14.64 14.45 -8.65
C ALA A 193 -14.29 12.96 -8.68
N ILE A 194 -14.50 12.25 -7.56
CA ILE A 194 -14.35 10.79 -7.51
C ILE A 194 -15.32 10.15 -8.50
N LYS A 195 -16.60 10.53 -8.45
CA LYS A 195 -17.64 10.06 -9.37
C LYS A 195 -17.22 10.20 -10.84
N ALA A 196 -16.74 11.38 -11.23
CA ALA A 196 -16.31 11.64 -12.61
C ALA A 196 -15.20 10.69 -13.09
N MET A 197 -14.26 10.31 -12.21
CA MET A 197 -13.26 9.30 -12.51
C MET A 197 -13.88 7.89 -12.63
N LEU A 198 -14.80 7.53 -11.74
CA LEU A 198 -15.41 6.20 -11.69
C LEU A 198 -16.35 5.92 -12.87
N GLU A 199 -17.10 6.93 -13.32
CA GLU A 199 -18.03 6.81 -14.46
C GLU A 199 -17.33 6.43 -15.77
N LEU A 200 -16.02 6.66 -15.88
CA LEU A 200 -15.24 6.26 -17.05
C LEU A 200 -15.07 4.74 -17.18
N GLY A 201 -15.18 3.98 -16.09
CA GLY A 201 -14.86 2.54 -16.08
C GLY A 201 -13.50 2.29 -16.73
N SER A 202 -13.46 1.39 -17.71
CA SER A 202 -12.29 1.11 -18.55
C SER A 202 -12.41 1.63 -19.98
N SER A 203 -13.31 2.60 -20.23
CA SER A 203 -13.50 3.22 -21.54
C SER A 203 -12.34 4.11 -21.98
N LYS A 204 -11.48 4.53 -21.05
CA LYS A 204 -10.30 5.37 -21.28
C LYS A 204 -9.05 4.73 -20.69
N PRO A 205 -7.86 5.02 -21.26
CA PRO A 205 -6.59 4.67 -20.62
C PRO A 205 -6.52 5.20 -19.18
N TRP A 206 -6.00 4.40 -18.26
CA TRP A 206 -5.90 4.78 -16.84
C TRP A 206 -5.22 6.14 -16.56
N PRO A 207 -4.25 6.65 -17.35
CA PRO A 207 -3.70 7.99 -17.13
C PRO A 207 -4.74 9.10 -17.28
N GLU A 208 -5.71 8.94 -18.19
CA GLU A 208 -6.82 9.89 -18.36
C GLU A 208 -7.79 9.82 -17.17
N ALA A 209 -8.11 8.62 -16.69
CA ALA A 209 -8.93 8.47 -15.50
C ALA A 209 -8.27 9.09 -14.25
N MET A 210 -6.96 8.89 -14.07
CA MET A 210 -6.19 9.51 -12.98
C MET A 210 -6.24 11.04 -13.03
N GLU A 211 -6.12 11.60 -14.23
CA GLU A 211 -6.09 13.05 -14.45
C GLU A 211 -7.42 13.71 -14.07
N VAL A 212 -8.56 13.04 -14.29
CA VAL A 212 -9.88 13.57 -13.91
C VAL A 212 -9.97 13.89 -12.41
N LEU A 213 -9.43 13.03 -11.55
CA LEU A 213 -9.45 13.26 -10.11
C LEU A 213 -8.27 14.13 -9.64
N THR A 214 -7.06 13.82 -10.12
CA THR A 214 -5.81 14.30 -9.53
C THR A 214 -5.10 15.39 -10.33
N GLY A 215 -5.51 15.64 -11.58
CA GLY A 215 -4.81 16.53 -12.50
C GLY A 215 -3.46 16.01 -12.99
N VAL A 216 -3.06 14.78 -12.64
CA VAL A 216 -1.81 14.16 -13.10
C VAL A 216 -2.06 12.83 -13.81
N ARG A 217 -1.13 12.46 -14.68
CA ARG A 217 -1.24 11.28 -15.57
C ARG A 217 -0.32 10.12 -15.18
N ARG A 218 0.34 10.18 -14.02
CA ARG A 218 1.35 9.20 -13.60
C ARG A 218 1.14 8.77 -12.15
N MET A 219 1.34 7.48 -11.92
CA MET A 219 1.49 6.95 -10.57
C MET A 219 2.75 7.53 -9.93
N SER A 220 2.64 8.04 -8.70
CA SER A 220 3.73 8.62 -7.94
C SER A 220 3.58 8.29 -6.45
N ALA A 221 4.68 7.95 -5.80
CA ALA A 221 4.73 7.70 -4.36
C ALA A 221 4.70 9.00 -3.52
N GLU A 222 4.78 10.18 -4.13
CA GLU A 222 4.90 11.46 -3.42
C GLU A 222 3.83 11.68 -2.35
N ALA A 223 2.56 11.36 -2.64
CA ALA A 223 1.47 11.55 -1.69
C ALA A 223 1.56 10.59 -0.49
N LEU A 224 2.00 9.34 -0.73
CA LEU A 224 2.25 8.34 0.31
C LEU A 224 3.40 8.80 1.23
N ILE A 225 4.49 9.25 0.62
CA ILE A 225 5.67 9.80 1.31
C ILE A 225 5.29 11.00 2.17
N GLU A 226 4.54 11.94 1.60
CA GLU A 226 4.08 13.12 2.31
C GLU A 226 3.21 12.74 3.51
N TYR A 227 2.31 11.76 3.35
CA TYR A 227 1.48 11.26 4.44
C TYR A 227 2.31 10.71 5.60
N PHE A 228 3.39 9.98 5.32
CA PHE A 228 4.22 9.32 6.35
C PHE A 228 5.49 10.08 6.74
N GLN A 229 5.78 11.24 6.15
CA GLN A 229 6.99 12.01 6.43
C GLN A 229 7.16 12.34 7.93
N PRO A 230 6.13 12.83 8.65
CA PRO A 230 6.30 13.15 10.08
C PRO A 230 6.69 11.91 10.91
N PHE A 231 6.13 10.75 10.55
CA PHE A 231 6.44 9.49 11.22
C PHE A 231 7.84 9.00 10.89
N TYR A 232 8.27 9.11 9.63
CA TYR A 232 9.63 8.75 9.22
C TYR A 232 10.67 9.60 9.97
N ASP A 233 10.46 10.92 10.06
CA ASP A 233 11.38 11.83 10.75
C ASP A 233 11.49 11.48 12.25
N TRP A 234 10.36 11.16 12.89
CA TRP A 234 10.36 10.65 14.26
C TRP A 234 11.10 9.31 14.39
N LEU A 235 10.79 8.34 13.53
CA LEU A 235 11.36 6.99 13.58
C LEU A 235 12.89 6.99 13.41
N VAL A 236 13.42 7.84 12.53
CA VAL A 236 14.87 7.99 12.34
C VAL A 236 15.56 8.49 13.61
N ASN A 237 14.95 9.47 14.29
CA ASN A 237 15.50 10.02 15.52
C ASN A 237 15.38 9.03 16.68
N GLU A 238 14.24 8.35 16.78
CA GLU A 238 13.99 7.37 17.83
C GLU A 238 14.92 6.16 17.71
N ASN A 239 15.07 5.60 16.51
CA ASN A 239 16.00 4.49 16.27
C ASN A 239 17.44 4.85 16.67
N LYS A 240 17.89 6.08 16.39
CA LYS A 240 19.20 6.58 16.85
C LYS A 240 19.26 6.70 18.37
N ARG A 241 18.20 7.23 19.00
CA ARG A 241 18.13 7.43 20.45
C ARG A 241 18.24 6.12 21.22
N ILE A 242 17.55 5.06 20.75
CA ILE A 242 17.53 3.75 21.40
C ILE A 242 18.66 2.82 20.93
N GLY A 243 19.45 3.24 19.93
CA GLY A 243 20.51 2.41 19.35
C GLY A 243 19.97 1.21 18.57
N ALA A 244 18.77 1.30 18.00
CA ALA A 244 18.18 0.22 17.20
C ALA A 244 18.96 0.01 15.90
N TYR A 245 19.26 -1.25 15.59
CA TYR A 245 19.85 -1.62 14.32
C TYR A 245 18.85 -1.45 13.18
N VAL A 246 19.28 -0.80 12.08
CA VAL A 246 18.44 -0.58 10.89
C VAL A 246 18.92 -1.43 9.74
N GLY A 247 18.06 -2.36 9.32
CA GLY A 247 18.34 -3.39 8.34
C GLY A 247 18.25 -4.77 8.97
N TRP A 248 18.59 -5.79 8.20
CA TRP A 248 18.63 -7.17 8.65
C TRP A 248 19.71 -7.91 7.87
N GLU A 249 20.22 -8.99 8.45
CA GLU A 249 21.06 -9.94 7.73
C GLU A 249 20.19 -10.84 6.85
N ALA A 250 20.79 -11.49 5.85
CA ALA A 250 20.07 -12.49 5.08
C ALA A 250 19.59 -13.60 6.03
N SER A 251 18.34 -14.04 5.88
CA SER A 251 17.75 -15.03 6.77
C SER A 251 18.64 -16.27 6.87
N ASP A 252 18.98 -16.62 8.12
CA ASP A 252 19.76 -17.81 8.45
C ASP A 252 18.86 -19.01 8.73
N SER A 253 17.52 -18.86 8.65
CA SER A 253 16.54 -19.95 8.70
C SER A 253 17.07 -21.06 7.80
N LYS A 254 17.69 -22.05 8.43
CA LYS A 254 18.75 -22.85 7.82
C LYS A 254 18.15 -23.72 6.74
N TYR A 255 18.04 -23.20 5.52
CA TYR A 255 17.79 -24.01 4.35
C TYR A 255 18.85 -25.11 4.38
N GLY A 256 18.41 -26.37 4.44
CA GLY A 256 19.32 -27.50 4.58
C GLY A 256 20.47 -27.33 3.61
N ARG A 257 21.70 -27.37 4.12
CA ARG A 257 22.96 -27.04 3.42
C ARG A 257 23.21 -27.81 2.11
N GLU A 258 22.32 -28.70 1.72
CA GLU A 258 22.37 -29.49 0.49
C GLU A 258 21.39 -29.01 -0.62
N PHE A 259 20.37 -28.19 -0.32
CA PHE A 259 19.28 -27.95 -1.31
C PHE A 259 18.99 -26.48 -1.67
N CYS A 260 19.34 -25.48 -0.85
CA CYS A 260 19.20 -24.08 -1.25
C CYS A 260 20.46 -23.29 -0.92
N VAL A 261 21.38 -23.22 -1.88
CA VAL A 261 22.57 -22.38 -1.76
C VAL A 261 22.18 -20.96 -2.14
N MET A 262 22.01 -20.08 -1.14
CA MET A 262 21.95 -18.64 -1.38
C MET A 262 23.34 -18.15 -1.83
N ASN A 263 23.61 -18.18 -3.13
CA ASN A 263 24.76 -17.50 -3.70
C ASN A 263 24.48 -15.99 -3.77
N VAL A 264 24.64 -15.31 -2.64
CA VAL A 264 24.69 -13.84 -2.61
C VAL A 264 26.11 -13.41 -3.00
N THR A 265 26.52 -13.72 -4.23
CA THR A 265 27.73 -13.15 -4.82
C THR A 265 27.31 -12.28 -6.00
N ASN A 266 27.50 -10.97 -5.84
CA ASN A 266 27.30 -9.91 -6.84
C ASN A 266 25.87 -9.36 -7.08
N PHE A 267 25.18 -8.95 -6.01
CA PHE A 267 24.13 -7.93 -6.19
C PHE A 267 24.36 -6.74 -5.26
N ARG A 268 24.54 -5.56 -5.87
CA ARG A 268 24.66 -4.28 -5.16
C ARG A 268 23.41 -4.12 -4.27
N PHE A 269 23.64 -4.07 -2.96
CA PHE A 269 22.66 -3.82 -1.92
C PHE A 269 21.68 -2.70 -2.30
N PHE A 270 20.47 -3.06 -2.73
CA PHE A 270 19.32 -2.18 -2.55
C PHE A 270 18.71 -2.51 -1.19
N LYS A 271 19.30 -1.93 -0.14
CA LYS A 271 18.68 -1.91 1.19
C LYS A 271 17.27 -1.31 1.04
N PHE A 272 16.23 -1.97 1.54
CA PHE A 272 14.88 -1.38 1.54
C PHE A 272 14.81 -0.11 2.43
N SER A 273 15.71 0.00 3.40
CA SER A 273 16.03 1.26 4.11
C SER A 273 16.51 2.38 3.15
N ASN A 274 17.27 2.02 2.11
CA ASN A 274 17.62 2.94 1.02
C ASN A 274 16.46 3.20 0.06
N TYR A 275 15.38 2.40 0.01
CA TYR A 275 14.25 2.73 -0.85
C TYR A 275 13.47 3.92 -0.27
N PHE A 276 13.25 3.95 1.06
CA PHE A 276 12.75 5.17 1.70
C PHE A 276 13.80 6.29 1.69
N GLN A 277 15.07 6.04 2.06
CA GLN A 277 16.08 7.11 2.01
C GLN A 277 16.31 7.69 0.60
N ASN A 278 16.37 6.89 -0.47
CA ASN A 278 16.56 7.42 -1.84
C ASN A 278 15.32 8.13 -2.38
N VAL A 279 14.13 7.69 -1.98
CA VAL A 279 12.90 8.38 -2.41
C VAL A 279 12.72 9.69 -1.60
N PHE A 280 13.22 9.79 -0.37
CA PHE A 280 13.24 11.04 0.41
C PHE A 280 14.45 11.95 0.12
N GLN A 281 15.54 11.46 -0.49
CA GLN A 281 16.76 12.27 -0.76
C GLN A 281 16.84 12.89 -2.16
N ASN A 282 15.98 12.53 -3.12
CA ASN A 282 15.90 13.22 -4.41
C ASN A 282 15.03 14.48 -4.31
N LYS A 283 15.51 15.48 -3.56
CA LYS A 283 15.19 16.90 -3.80
C LYS A 283 16.47 17.61 -4.24
N ARG A 284 16.72 17.59 -5.54
CA ARG A 284 17.30 18.68 -6.34
C ARG A 284 17.28 18.33 -7.82
#